data_AF-A0A5C5SUH2-F1
#
_entry.id   AF-A0A5C5SUH2-F1
#
_cell.length_a   1.000
_cell.length_b   1.000
_cell.length_c   1.000
_cell.angle_alpha   90.00
_cell.angle_beta   90.00
_cell.angle_gamma   90.00
#
_symmetry.space_group_name_H-M   'P 1'
#
loop_
_entity.id
_entity.type
_entity.pdbx_description
1 polymer ?
#
loop_
_entity_poly.entity_id
_entity_poly.type
_entity_poly.pdbx_seq_one_letter_code
_entity_poly.pdbx_strand_id
1 'polypeptide(L)' 'MSAYALIAKHVDAALAEAASQSISADVVARNLLAEAVRIFKQEGRPLDDIAAELVATAENLDDDEAMGFMRP' A
#
# COMPACT_ATOMS: atom_id res chain seq x y z
N MET A 1 0.05 -8.93 15.88
CA MET A 1 0.69 -8.03 14.92
C MET A 1 -0.10 -8.14 13.63
N SER A 2 -0.69 -7.04 13.14
CA SER A 2 -1.48 -7.05 11.90
C SER A 2 -0.57 -7.01 10.67
N ALA A 3 -1.08 -7.41 9.50
CA ALA A 3 -0.37 -7.27 8.23
C ALA A 3 0.01 -5.80 7.97
N TYR A 4 -0.87 -4.86 8.33
CA TYR A 4 -0.59 -3.43 8.29
C TYR A 4 0.63 -3.06 9.14
N ALA A 5 0.68 -3.47 10.41
CA ALA A 5 1.80 -3.14 11.30
C ALA A 5 3.14 -3.73 10.81
N LEU A 6 3.12 -4.91 10.19
CA LEU A 6 4.30 -5.49 9.55
C LEU A 6 4.77 -4.63 8.37
N ILE A 7 3.86 -4.26 7.47
CA ILE A 7 4.16 -3.47 6.28
C ILE A 7 4.63 -2.06 6.66
N ALA A 8 3.94 -1.39 7.59
CA ALA A 8 4.25 -0.04 8.04
C ALA A 8 5.71 0.09 8.51
N LYS A 9 6.19 -0.87 9.30
CA LYS A 9 7.60 -0.92 9.73
C LYS A 9 8.58 -0.92 8.55
N HIS A 10 8.28 -1.65 7.49
CA HIS A 10 9.14 -1.71 6.31
C HIS A 10 9.02 -0.46 5.44
N VAL A 11 7.84 0.15 5.36
CA VAL A 11 7.63 1.44 4.69
C VAL A 11 8.42 2.55 5.40
N ASP A 12 8.38 2.61 6.73
CA ASP A 12 9.16 3.58 7.51
C ASP A 12 10.66 3.45 7.27
N ALA A 13 11.16 2.21 7.22
CA ALA A 13 12.57 1.93 6.91
C ALA A 13 12.93 2.39 5.48
N ALA A 14 12.07 2.12 4.49
CA ALA A 14 12.27 2.54 3.11
C ALA A 14 12.27 4.07 2.96
N LEU A 15 11.39 4.78 3.68
CA LEU A 15 11.36 6.24 3.71
C LEU A 15 12.64 6.83 4.31
N ALA A 16 13.15 6.25 5.40
CA ALA A 16 14.40 6.67 6.01
C ALA A 16 15.61 6.47 5.07
N GLU A 17 15.67 5.31 4.40
CA GLU A 17 16.71 5.01 3.41
C GLU A 17 16.63 5.95 2.20
N ALA A 18 15.43 6.19 1.67
CA ALA A 18 15.20 7.11 0.57
C ALA A 18 15.63 8.55 0.90
N ALA A 19 15.31 9.02 2.11
CA ALA A 19 15.72 10.34 2.58
C ALA A 19 17.26 10.49 2.60
N SER A 20 18.01 9.45 2.97
CA SER A 20 19.48 9.45 2.93
C SER A 20 20.06 9.61 1.52
N GLN A 21 19.25 9.32 0.49
CA GLN A 21 19.61 9.40 -0.92
C GLN A 21 18.93 10.59 -1.62
N SER A 22 18.33 11.52 -0.87
CA SER A 22 17.57 12.67 -1.42
C SER A 22 16.40 12.27 -2.34
N ILE A 23 15.85 11.07 -2.14
CA ILE A 23 14.64 10.60 -2.81
C ILE A 23 13.43 11.09 -2.01
N SER A 24 12.47 11.73 -2.68
CA SER A 24 11.29 12.27 -2.00
C SER A 24 10.32 11.16 -1.57
N ALA A 25 9.56 11.42 -0.50
CA ALA A 25 8.51 10.51 -0.04
C ALA A 25 7.44 10.24 -1.11
N ASP A 26 7.13 11.22 -1.97
CA ASP A 26 6.21 11.04 -3.11
C ASP A 26 6.71 9.98 -4.10
N VAL A 27 8.01 10.00 -4.41
CA VAL A 27 8.63 8.98 -5.28
C VAL A 27 8.53 7.60 -4.63
N VAL A 28 8.79 7.50 -3.33
CA VAL A 28 8.63 6.22 -2.59
C VAL A 28 7.18 5.75 -2.65
N ALA A 29 6.21 6.61 -2.36
CA ALA A 29 4.78 6.28 -2.37
C ALA A 29 4.31 5.76 -3.74
N ARG A 30 4.71 6.42 -4.84
CA ARG A 30 4.40 5.97 -6.21
C ARG A 30 4.96 4.58 -6.52
N ASN A 31 6.16 4.27 -6.04
CA ASN A 31 6.78 2.96 -6.23
C ASN A 31 6.12 1.89 -5.35
N LEU A 32 5.72 2.22 -4.12
CA LEU A 32 4.93 1.32 -3.26
C LEU A 32 3.58 0.98 -3.90
N LEU A 33 2.90 1.97 -4.49
CA LEU A 33 1.66 1.73 -5.23
C LEU A 33 1.88 0.82 -6.44
N ALA A 34 2.96 1.03 -7.20
CA ALA A 34 3.31 0.19 -8.34
C ALA A 34 3.55 -1.27 -7.92
N GLU A 35 4.26 -1.48 -6.80
CA GLU A 35 4.49 -2.82 -6.25
C GLU A 35 3.20 -3.49 -5.75
N ALA A 36 2.31 -2.74 -5.11
CA ALA A 36 1.00 -3.26 -4.70
C ALA A 36 0.17 -3.73 -5.92
N VAL A 37 0.13 -2.91 -6.98
CA VAL A 37 -0.55 -3.27 -8.23
C VAL A 37 0.12 -4.48 -8.90
N ARG A 38 1.46 -4.55 -8.89
CA ARG A 38 2.20 -5.71 -9.42
C ARG A 38 1.80 -7.00 -8.72
N ILE A 39 1.71 -6.99 -7.39
CA ILE A 39 1.29 -8.15 -6.58
C ILE A 39 -0.16 -8.53 -6.90
N PHE A 40 -1.10 -7.59 -6.91
CA PHE A 40 -2.50 -7.91 -7.26
C PHE A 40 -2.64 -8.55 -8.64
N LYS A 41 -1.89 -8.05 -9.63
CA LYS A 41 -1.88 -8.63 -10.98
C LYS A 41 -1.31 -10.05 -11.00
N GLN A 42 -0.29 -10.33 -10.18
CA GLN A 42 0.30 -11.68 -10.06
C GLN A 42 -0.67 -12.68 -9.42
N GLU A 43 -1.48 -12.23 -8.47
CA GLU A 43 -2.57 -13.02 -7.88
C GLU A 43 -3.79 -13.19 -8.81
N GLY A 44 -3.72 -12.70 -10.05
CA GLY A 44 -4.78 -12.86 -11.06
C GLY A 44 -5.97 -11.93 -10.86
N ARG A 45 -5.82 -10.88 -10.05
CA ARG A 45 -6.91 -9.94 -9.75
C ARG A 45 -7.25 -9.10 -10.99
N PRO A 46 -8.53 -9.00 -11.40
CA PRO A 46 -8.94 -8.14 -12.51
C PRO A 46 -8.58 -6.68 -12.30
N LEU A 47 -8.33 -5.93 -13.37
CA LEU A 47 -7.96 -4.52 -13.29
C LEU A 47 -9.04 -3.67 -12.60
N ASP A 48 -10.32 -3.95 -12.89
CA ASP A 48 -11.44 -3.22 -12.31
C ASP A 48 -11.53 -3.43 -10.78
N ASP A 49 -11.25 -4.66 -10.32
CA ASP A 49 -11.18 -4.97 -8.88
C ASP A 49 -10.01 -4.27 -8.19
N ILE A 50 -8.86 -4.17 -8.87
CA ILE A 50 -7.70 -3.43 -8.37
C ILE A 50 -8.05 -1.94 -8.28
N ALA A 51 -8.66 -1.36 -9.31
CA ALA A 51 -9.05 0.04 -9.32
C ALA A 51 -10.05 0.35 -8.20
N ALA A 52 -11.07 -0.49 -8.02
CA ALA A 52 -12.04 -0.37 -6.94
C ALA A 52 -11.37 -0.44 -5.55
N GLU A 53 -10.41 -1.35 -5.36
CA GLU A 53 -9.65 -1.45 -4.10
C GLU A 53 -8.84 -0.17 -3.82
N LEU A 54 -8.16 0.36 -4.83
CA LEU A 54 -7.35 1.58 -4.66
C LEU A 54 -8.19 2.80 -4.33
N VAL A 55 -9.34 2.96 -4.98
CA VAL A 55 -10.30 4.03 -4.67
C VAL A 55 -10.82 3.87 -3.25
N ALA A 56 -11.29 2.67 -2.88
CA ALA A 56 -11.79 2.40 -1.53
C ALA A 56 -10.70 2.63 -0.46
N THR A 57 -9.46 2.23 -0.73
CA THR A 57 -8.34 2.48 0.18
C THR A 57 -8.08 3.98 0.33
N ALA A 58 -8.06 4.73 -0.76
CA ALA A 58 -7.83 6.18 -0.72
C ALA A 58 -8.95 6.95 0.01
N GLU A 59 -10.19 6.47 -0.08
CA GLU A 59 -11.35 7.07 0.58
C GLU A 59 -11.44 6.76 2.08
N ASN A 60 -10.87 5.64 2.54
CA ASN A 60 -11.04 5.14 3.92
C ASN A 60 -9.72 5.02 4.72
N LEU A 61 -8.59 5.51 4.21
CA LEU A 61 -7.27 5.34 4.85
C LEU A 61 -7.18 5.99 6.25
N ASP A 62 -8.03 6.98 6.54
CA ASP A 62 -8.07 7.72 7.80
C ASP A 62 -9.04 7.09 8.85
N ASP A 63 -9.80 6.06 8.49
CA ASP A 63 -10.68 5.35 9.43
C ASP A 63 -9.87 4.29 10.20
N ASP A 64 -9.35 4.73 11.33
CA ASP A 64 -8.28 4.19 12.20
C ASP A 64 -8.47 2.78 12.82
N GLU A 65 -9.12 1.84 12.15
CA GLU A 65 -9.07 0.43 12.55
C GLU A 65 -8.90 -0.47 11.34
N ALA A 66 -7.82 -1.25 11.39
CA ALA A 66 -7.53 -2.38 10.53
C ALA A 66 -8.78 -2.87 9.79
N MET A 67 -8.93 -2.46 8.51
CA MET A 67 -9.89 -3.07 7.61
C MET A 67 -9.49 -4.54 7.51
N GLY A 68 -10.00 -5.33 8.44
CA GLY A 68 -9.99 -6.76 8.39
C GLY A 68 -10.59 -7.09 7.04
N PHE A 69 -9.85 -7.87 6.27
CA PHE A 69 -10.35 -8.60 5.13
C PHE A 69 -11.70 -9.24 5.49
N MET A 70 -12.78 -8.51 5.30
CA MET A 70 -14.15 -8.98 5.40
C MET A 70 -14.77 -8.73 4.03
N ARG A 71 -14.59 -9.72 3.16
CA ARG A 71 -15.53 -10.00 2.08
C ARG A 71 -16.20 -11.34 2.45
N PRO A 72 -17.53 -11.47 2.40
CA PRO A 72 -18.24 -12.73 2.64
C PRO A 72 -17.94 -13.80 1.59
#